data_AF-A0A068NYA2-F1
#
_entry.id   AF-A0A068NYA2-F1
#
_cell.length_a   1.000
_cell.length_b   1.000
_cell.length_c   1.000
_cell.angle_alpha   90.00
_cell.angle_beta   90.00
_cell.angle_gamma   90.00
#
_symmetry.space_group_name_H-M   'P 1'
#
loop_
_entity.id
_entity.type
_entity.pdbx_description
1 polymer ?
#
loop_
_entity_poly.entity_id
_entity_poly.type
_entity_poly.pdbx_seq_one_letter_code
_entity_poly.pdbx_strand_id
1 'polypeptide(L)' 'MRGVKRYGGQVVKSGEILVRQCGTKFFPGPGVGIGNDFTLFALRAGQVKFEGPVGKRRVAVYESQVETEAAPVAVAA' A
#
# COMPACT_ATOMS: atom_id res chain seq x y z
N MET A 1 12.73 4.27 12.83
CA MET A 1 11.78 3.63 13.79
C MET A 1 11.02 2.49 13.11
N ARG A 2 11.09 1.28 13.65
CA ARG A 2 10.42 0.07 13.13
C ARG A 2 8.92 0.09 13.47
N GLY A 3 8.11 -0.66 12.73
CA GLY A 3 6.65 -0.72 12.87
C GLY A 3 5.92 -0.46 11.55
N VAL A 4 4.59 -0.52 11.63
CA VAL A 4 3.67 -0.18 10.54
C VAL A 4 3.71 1.34 10.33
N LYS A 5 3.82 1.77 9.07
CA LYS A 5 3.83 3.18 8.65
C LYS A 5 2.53 3.58 7.95
N ARG A 6 1.88 2.62 7.30
CA ARG A 6 0.59 2.76 6.63
C ARG A 6 -0.35 1.65 7.07
N TYR A 7 -1.55 2.03 7.48
CA TYR A 7 -2.59 1.11 7.93
C TYR A 7 -3.53 0.74 6.80
N GLY A 8 -4.35 -0.31 7.01
CA GLY A 8 -5.33 -0.75 6.02
C GLY A 8 -6.34 0.36 5.71
N GLY A 9 -6.73 0.48 4.44
CA GLY A 9 -7.65 1.52 3.96
C GLY A 9 -6.97 2.83 3.57
N GLN A 10 -5.68 3.01 3.85
CA GLN A 10 -4.96 4.22 3.43
C GLN A 10 -4.53 4.13 1.97
N VAL A 11 -4.64 5.25 1.26
CA VAL A 11 -4.10 5.42 -0.09
C VAL A 11 -2.60 5.72 0.00
N VAL A 12 -1.80 4.99 -0.77
CA VAL A 12 -0.35 5.11 -0.84
C VAL A 12 0.08 5.32 -2.28
N LYS A 13 1.19 6.04 -2.48
CA LYS A 13 1.85 6.15 -3.79
C LYS A 13 2.83 4.98 -4.00
N SER A 14 3.24 4.78 -5.25
CA SER A 14 4.35 3.87 -5.55
C SER A 14 5.62 4.31 -4.83
N GLY A 15 6.38 3.36 -4.29
CA GLY A 15 7.59 3.58 -3.52
C GLY A 15 7.39 3.91 -2.04
N GLU A 16 6.15 4.09 -1.57
CA GLU A 16 5.91 4.37 -0.15
C GLU A 16 6.21 3.15 0.75
N ILE A 17 6.78 3.43 1.92
CA ILE A 17 7.08 2.42 2.93
C ILE A 17 5.81 2.07 3.70
N LEU A 18 5.45 0.79 3.70
CA LEU A 18 4.26 0.26 4.37
C LEU A 18 4.58 -0.20 5.78
N VAL A 19 5.62 -1.04 5.92
CA VAL A 19 6.01 -1.65 7.20
C VAL A 19 7.52 -1.80 7.25
N ARG A 20 8.16 -1.31 8.31
CA ARG A 20 9.54 -1.64 8.65
C ARG A 20 9.55 -2.70 9.75
N GLN A 21 10.02 -3.89 9.45
CA GLN A 21 9.98 -5.04 10.38
C GLN A 21 11.38 -5.65 10.55
N CYS A 22 11.55 -6.44 11.61
CA CYS A 22 12.68 -7.38 11.72
C CYS A 22 12.13 -8.77 11.44
N GLY A 23 12.59 -9.41 10.36
CA GLY A 23 12.02 -10.66 9.84
C GLY A 23 10.63 -10.49 9.23
N THR A 24 10.04 -11.59 8.76
CA THR A 24 8.76 -11.60 8.03
C THR A 24 7.56 -11.82 8.96
N LYS A 25 7.17 -10.79 9.73
CA LYS A 25 5.88 -10.79 10.45
C LYS A 25 4.71 -10.59 9.48
N PHE A 26 4.96 -9.79 8.46
CA PHE A 26 4.08 -9.55 7.33
C PHE A 26 4.78 -10.00 6.05
N PHE A 27 4.03 -10.68 5.20
CA PHE A 27 4.50 -11.15 3.91
C PHE A 27 4.05 -10.18 2.79
N PRO A 28 4.85 -10.02 1.73
CA PRO A 28 4.44 -9.24 0.57
C PRO A 28 3.27 -9.94 -0.14
N GLY A 29 2.22 -9.18 -0.42
CA GLY A 29 1.10 -9.55 -1.29
C GLY A 29 1.17 -8.83 -2.64
N PRO A 30 0.08 -8.85 -3.42
CA PRO A 30 0.00 -8.15 -4.70
C PRO A 30 0.34 -6.65 -4.57
N GLY A 31 1.19 -6.13 -5.46
CA GLY A 31 1.56 -4.71 -5.48
C GLY A 31 2.49 -4.27 -4.34
N VAL A 32 3.11 -5.21 -3.62
CA VAL A 32 4.04 -4.93 -2.51
C VAL A 32 5.36 -5.67 -2.74
N GLY A 33 6.47 -4.94 -2.60
CA GLY A 33 7.82 -5.48 -2.65
C GLY A 33 8.42 -5.64 -1.25
N ILE A 34 9.47 -6.46 -1.14
CA ILE A 34 10.27 -6.64 0.09
C ILE A 34 11.72 -6.22 -0.16
N GLY A 35 12.26 -5.39 0.74
CA GLY A 35 13.67 -4.98 0.74
C GLY A 35 14.57 -6.00 1.43
N ASN A 36 15.89 -5.78 1.35
CA ASN A 36 16.90 -6.62 2.01
C ASN A 36 16.74 -6.62 3.55
N ASP A 37 16.30 -5.50 4.12
CA ASP A 37 16.00 -5.36 5.55
C ASP A 37 14.59 -5.85 5.95
N PHE A 38 13.93 -6.63 5.07
CA PHE A 38 12.54 -7.10 5.22
C PHE A 38 11.49 -5.98 5.27
N THR A 39 11.85 -4.73 4.91
CA THR A 39 10.90 -3.63 4.79
C THR A 39 9.96 -3.87 3.62
N LEU A 40 8.65 -3.69 3.85
CA LEU A 40 7.63 -3.76 2.81
C LEU A 40 7.36 -2.37 2.23
N PHE A 41 7.35 -2.29 0.90
CA PHE A 41 7.10 -1.05 0.16
C PHE A 41 6.08 -1.26 -0.96
N ALA A 42 5.34 -0.21 -1.32
CA ALA A 42 4.36 -0.26 -2.39
C ALA A 42 5.05 -0.23 -3.76
N LEU A 43 4.68 -1.13 -4.66
CA LEU A 43 5.15 -1.12 -6.06
C LEU A 43 4.25 -0.26 -6.96
N ARG A 44 3.00 -0.06 -6.55
CA ARG A 44 2.00 0.73 -7.27
C ARG A 44 1.23 1.63 -6.32
N ALA A 45 0.63 2.68 -6.87
CA ALA A 45 -0.32 3.50 -6.12
C ALA A 45 -1.64 2.74 -5.90
N GLY A 46 -2.29 2.98 -4.78
CA GLY A 46 -3.56 2.33 -4.45
C GLY A 46 -3.83 2.29 -2.96
N GLN A 47 -4.75 1.45 -2.54
CA GLN A 47 -5.16 1.29 -1.16
C GLN A 47 -4.52 0.05 -0.52
N VAL A 48 -3.98 0.24 0.68
CA VAL A 48 -3.35 -0.83 1.46
C VAL A 48 -4.41 -1.74 2.06
N LYS A 49 -4.24 -3.05 1.90
CA LYS A 49 -5.11 -4.07 2.50
C LYS A 49 -4.26 -5.11 3.22
N PHE A 50 -4.64 -5.39 4.46
CA PHE A 50 -4.02 -6.45 5.26
C PHE A 50 -4.92 -7.68 5.18
N GLU A 51 -4.38 -8.80 4.70
CA GLU A 51 -5.14 -10.02 4.43
C GLU A 51 -4.45 -11.24 5.07
N GLY A 52 -5.21 -12.30 5.32
CA GLY A 52 -4.69 -13.62 5.73
C GLY A 52 -4.87 -13.98 7.20
N PRO A 53 -4.66 -15.26 7.56
CA PRO A 53 -4.88 -15.80 8.90
C PRO A 53 -3.81 -15.32 9.89
N VAL A 54 -4.12 -15.45 11.18
CA VAL A 54 -3.21 -15.14 12.29
C VAL A 54 -1.98 -16.06 12.19
N GLY A 55 -0.88 -15.53 11.65
CA GLY A 55 0.37 -16.26 11.42
C GLY A 55 0.96 -16.10 10.01
N LYS A 56 0.14 -15.81 9.00
CA LYS A 56 0.58 -15.56 7.61
C LYS A 56 -0.04 -14.28 7.05
N ARG A 57 -0.01 -13.20 7.85
CA ARG A 57 -0.56 -11.91 7.45
C ARG A 57 0.22 -11.36 6.25
N ARG A 58 -0.51 -10.98 5.21
CA ARG A 58 0.00 -10.39 3.97
C ARG A 58 -0.42 -8.94 3.88
N VAL A 59 0.44 -8.12 3.29
CA VAL A 59 0.12 -6.74 2.94
C VAL A 59 0.04 -6.65 1.43
N ALA A 60 -1.12 -6.25 0.93
CA ALA A 60 -1.39 -6.05 -0.48
C ALA A 60 -1.72 -4.58 -0.73
N VAL A 61 -1.43 -4.09 -1.93
CA VAL A 61 -1.91 -2.78 -2.40
C VAL A 61 -2.78 -3.04 -3.62
N TYR A 62 -4.06 -2.74 -3.51
CA TYR A 62 -5.02 -2.80 -4.60
C TYR A 62 -5.22 -1.41 -5.18
N GLU A 63 -5.45 -1.34 -6.49
CA GLU A 63 -5.77 -0.06 -7.13
C GLU A 63 -7.14 0.39 -6.62
N SER A 64 -7.17 1.42 -5.79
CA SER A 64 -8.42 2.04 -5.41
C SER A 64 -8.89 2.83 -6.61
N GLN A 65 -9.97 2.36 -7.24
CA GLN A 65 -10.71 3.13 -8.21
C GLN A 65 -11.23 4.38 -7.49
N VAL A 66 -10.43 5.44 -7.50
CA VAL A 66 -10.99 6.76 -7.29
C VAL A 66 -11.78 6.99 -8.57
N GLU A 67 -13.09 6.78 -8.46
CA GLU A 67 -14.06 7.43 -9.33
C GLU A 67 -13.63 8.90 -9.37
N THR A 68 -12.91 9.25 -10.42
CA THR A 68 -12.86 10.63 -10.89
C THR A 68 -14.27 10.84 -11.43
N GLU A 69 -15.20 11.11 -10.52
CA GLU A 69 -16.42 11.77 -10.90
C GLU A 69 -15.98 13.12 -11.45
N ALA A 70 -16.19 13.25 -12.76
CA ALA A 70 -15.96 14.46 -13.50
C ALA A 70 -16.73 15.62 -12.85
N ALA A 71 -16.07 16.76 -12.69
CA ALA A 71 -16.72 18.06 -12.79
C ALA A 71 -16.09 18.78 -14.00
N PRO A 72 -16.84 18.97 -15.10
CA PRO A 72 -16.32 19.38 -16.39
C PRO A 72 -16.46 20.90 -16.63
N VAL A 73 -15.64 21.43 -17.56
CA VAL A 73 -15.81 22.69 -18.32
C VAL A 73 -15.59 24.05 -17.61
N ALA A 74 -15.01 25.00 -18.39
CA ALA A 74 -15.16 26.47 -18.37
C ALA A 74 -13.94 27.24 -17.79
N VAL A 75 -13.31 28.26 -18.41
CA VAL A 75 -13.53 29.07 -19.63
C VAL A 75 -12.16 29.62 -20.06
N ALA A 76 -11.87 29.58 -21.37
CA ALA A 76 -10.86 30.44 -21.98
C ALA A 76 -11.50 31.83 -22.22
N ALA A 77 -10.88 32.88 -21.67
CA ALA A 77 -11.12 34.27 -22.01
C ALA A 77 -9.75 34.98 -22.04
#